data_AF-A0A972UYX9-F1
#
_entry.id   AF-A0A972UYX9-F1
#
_cell.length_a   1.000
_cell.length_b   1.000
_cell.length_c   1.000
_cell.angle_alpha   90.00
_cell.angle_beta   90.00
_cell.angle_gamma   90.00
#
_symmetry.space_group_name_H-M   'P 1'
#
loop_
_entity.id
_entity.type
_entity.pdbx_description
1 polymer ?
#
loop_
_entity_poly.entity_id
_entity_poly.type
_entity_poly.pdbx_seq_one_letter_code
_entity_poly.pdbx_strand_id
1 'polypeptide(L)'
;MIYINLIYEDDLSEMVMVHILNQFNNKFHIANSYPGHGFGYLKTNIRGFNQASSIIPHFMLTDLDNYICPTELINDWINFTVNPNFIFRIAVKEVESWLLADIEGLSEFLRVSPNNFPLQPEIEIDPKNKLIQLARRSRLRKIREDIVPINDNATIGPNYNGCLIEFIVKKWDIQKAMQRSSSLLSAINKLNQFTIP
;
A
#
# COMPACT_ATOMS: atom_id res chain seq x y z
N MET A 1 11.96 20.47 5.47
CA MET A 1 12.12 19.17 4.78
C MET A 1 12.50 18.12 5.82
N ILE A 2 11.73 17.04 5.89
CA ILE A 2 11.84 15.97 6.90
C ILE A 2 12.44 14.75 6.21
N TYR A 3 13.60 14.31 6.68
CA TYR A 3 14.16 13.02 6.26
C TYR A 3 13.39 11.89 6.94
N ILE A 4 12.92 10.92 6.16
CA ILE A 4 12.08 9.83 6.65
C ILE A 4 12.54 8.49 6.06
N ASN A 5 12.55 7.46 6.88
CA ASN A 5 12.82 6.09 6.45
C ASN A 5 11.51 5.37 6.13
N LEU A 6 11.50 4.52 5.10
CA LEU A 6 10.38 3.65 4.77
C LEU A 6 10.60 2.23 5.28
N ILE A 7 9.54 1.60 5.77
CA ILE A 7 9.48 0.19 6.16
C ILE A 7 8.20 -0.40 5.56
N TYR A 8 8.32 -1.48 4.80
CA TYR A 8 7.22 -2.04 3.99
C TYR A 8 7.35 -3.54 3.83
N GLU A 9 6.31 -4.24 3.40
CA GLU A 9 6.34 -5.70 3.24
C GLU A 9 7.01 -6.15 1.94
N ASP A 10 6.66 -5.50 0.83
CA ASP A 10 7.06 -5.85 -0.53
C ASP A 10 7.26 -4.62 -1.43
N ASP A 11 7.73 -4.85 -2.66
CA ASP A 11 8.05 -3.80 -3.63
C ASP A 11 6.83 -2.94 -4.01
N LEU A 12 5.63 -3.54 -4.00
CA LEU A 12 4.40 -2.82 -4.32
C LEU A 12 4.08 -1.80 -3.22
N SER A 13 4.17 -2.23 -1.97
CA SER A 13 4.01 -1.39 -0.78
C SER A 13 5.03 -0.25 -0.75
N GLU A 14 6.30 -0.51 -1.08
CA GLU A 14 7.33 0.53 -1.20
C GLU A 14 6.89 1.61 -2.18
N MET A 15 6.51 1.20 -3.40
CA MET A 15 6.20 2.16 -4.46
C MET A 15 4.94 2.97 -4.16
N VAL A 16 3.96 2.38 -3.47
CA VAL A 16 2.81 3.12 -2.94
C VAL A 16 3.27 4.18 -1.93
N MET A 17 4.13 3.82 -0.99
CA MET A 17 4.64 4.77 0.02
C MET A 17 5.46 5.90 -0.61
N VAL A 18 6.33 5.58 -1.57
CA VAL A 18 7.11 6.55 -2.34
C VAL A 18 6.17 7.53 -3.05
N HIS A 19 5.17 7.00 -3.76
CA HIS A 19 4.22 7.82 -4.52
C HIS A 19 3.37 8.72 -3.60
N ILE A 20 2.99 8.22 -2.42
CA ILE A 20 2.30 8.98 -1.39
C ILE A 20 3.17 10.13 -0.88
N LEU A 21 4.43 9.88 -0.49
CA LEU A 21 5.30 10.93 0.05
C LEU A 21 5.59 12.03 -0.97
N ASN A 22 5.65 11.68 -2.26
CA ASN A 22 5.82 12.65 -3.35
C ASN A 22 4.66 13.64 -3.48
N GLN A 23 3.48 13.36 -2.91
CA GLN A 23 2.34 14.31 -2.93
C GLN A 23 2.52 15.52 -1.99
N PHE A 24 3.48 15.47 -1.06
CA PHE A 24 3.57 16.46 0.01
C PHE A 24 4.49 17.65 -0.29
N ASN A 25 4.55 18.15 -1.53
CA ASN A 25 5.27 19.39 -1.90
C ASN A 25 6.68 19.52 -1.29
N ASN A 26 7.51 18.47 -1.37
CA ASN A 26 8.86 18.41 -0.80
C ASN A 26 8.94 18.50 0.74
N LYS A 27 7.83 18.25 1.45
CA LYS A 27 7.83 18.12 2.91
C LYS A 27 8.74 16.98 3.36
N PHE A 28 8.71 15.86 2.65
CA PHE A 28 9.45 14.64 2.97
C PHE A 28 10.58 14.38 1.97
N HIS A 29 11.69 13.84 2.47
CA HIS A 29 12.77 13.28 1.67
C HIS A 29 13.02 11.86 2.17
N ILE A 30 12.94 10.87 1.27
CA ILE A 30 13.18 9.47 1.63
C ILE A 30 14.69 9.30 1.87
N ALA A 31 15.07 8.97 3.09
CA ALA A 31 16.47 8.76 3.47
C ALA A 31 16.91 7.34 3.16
N ASN A 32 16.14 6.35 3.63
CA ASN A 32 16.38 4.93 3.38
C ASN A 32 15.05 4.18 3.22
N SER A 33 15.12 3.05 2.53
CA SER A 33 14.04 2.07 2.38
C SER A 33 14.49 0.74 2.97
N TYR A 34 13.68 0.15 3.85
CA TYR A 34 13.96 -1.13 4.49
C TYR A 34 12.90 -2.16 4.09
N PRO A 35 13.26 -3.21 3.34
CA PRO A 35 12.33 -4.28 3.03
C PRO A 35 12.05 -5.08 4.29
N GLY A 36 10.76 -5.28 4.55
CA GLY A 36 10.25 -6.04 5.65
C GLY A 36 10.22 -7.53 5.40
N HIS A 37 10.51 -8.02 4.19
CA HIS A 37 10.48 -9.45 3.83
C HIS A 37 9.19 -10.16 4.32
N GLY A 38 8.07 -9.44 4.28
CA GLY A 38 6.75 -9.89 4.73
C GLY A 38 6.37 -9.59 6.20
N PHE A 39 5.07 -9.72 6.47
CA PHE A 39 4.39 -9.50 7.75
C PHE A 39 5.15 -9.99 9.00
N GLY A 40 5.68 -11.22 8.99
CA GLY A 40 6.29 -11.84 10.18
C GLY A 40 7.56 -11.13 10.66
N TYR A 41 8.39 -10.64 9.72
CA TYR A 41 9.59 -9.90 10.08
C TYR A 41 9.24 -8.49 10.56
N LEU A 42 8.26 -7.83 9.93
CA LEU A 42 7.75 -6.55 10.40
C LEU A 42 7.23 -6.63 11.84
N LYS A 43 6.38 -7.63 12.15
CA LYS A 43 5.87 -7.87 13.50
C LYS A 43 6.99 -8.05 14.51
N THR A 44 8.01 -8.84 14.16
CA THR A 44 9.12 -9.16 15.07
C THR A 44 10.01 -7.96 15.36
N ASN A 45 10.18 -7.06 14.38
CA ASN A 45 11.14 -5.95 14.47
C ASN A 45 10.51 -4.58 14.76
N ILE A 46 9.17 -4.47 14.81
CA ILE A 46 8.47 -3.18 14.97
C ILE A 46 8.91 -2.38 16.19
N ARG A 47 9.23 -3.05 17.32
CA ARG A 47 9.77 -2.38 18.52
C ARG A 47 11.12 -1.70 18.24
N GLY A 48 11.98 -2.32 17.44
CA GLY A 48 13.27 -1.77 17.04
C GLY A 48 13.10 -0.53 16.16
N PHE A 49 12.21 -0.59 15.17
CA PHE A 49 11.89 0.57 14.32
C PHE A 49 11.31 1.74 15.13
N ASN A 50 10.45 1.46 16.10
CA ASN A 50 9.93 2.47 17.02
C ASN A 50 11.04 3.13 17.86
N GLN A 51 12.00 2.35 18.35
CA GLN A 51 13.15 2.90 19.09
C GLN A 51 14.06 3.75 18.20
N ALA A 52 14.36 3.27 16.99
CA ALA A 52 15.15 4.00 15.99
C ALA A 52 14.49 5.32 15.55
N SER A 53 13.16 5.43 15.69
CA SER A 53 12.41 6.64 15.38
C SER A 53 12.78 7.86 16.24
N SER A 54 13.50 7.64 17.34
CA SER A 54 14.10 8.74 18.14
C SER A 54 15.16 9.54 17.38
N ILE A 55 15.80 8.96 16.37
CA ILE A 55 16.89 9.59 15.60
C ILE A 55 16.34 10.20 14.30
N ILE A 56 15.53 9.44 13.57
CA ILE A 56 14.95 9.82 12.29
C ILE A 56 13.52 9.27 12.21
N PRO A 57 12.53 10.03 11.71
CA PRO A 57 11.18 9.50 11.49
C PRO A 57 11.17 8.22 10.64
N HIS A 58 10.30 7.29 11.01
CA HIS A 58 10.04 6.08 10.22
C HIS A 58 8.55 6.04 9.84
N PHE A 59 8.29 5.84 8.56
CA PHE A 59 6.97 5.52 8.04
C PHE A 59 6.94 4.02 7.73
N MET A 60 6.09 3.30 8.46
CA MET A 60 5.92 1.87 8.31
C MET A 60 4.52 1.57 7.78
N LEU A 61 4.43 0.78 6.71
CA LEU A 61 3.19 0.28 6.12
C LEU A 61 3.17 -1.25 6.16
N THR A 62 2.03 -1.81 6.51
CA THR A 62 1.77 -3.26 6.52
C THR A 62 0.34 -3.49 6.03
N ASP A 63 0.07 -4.67 5.52
CA ASP A 63 -1.26 -5.13 5.18
C ASP A 63 -2.02 -5.56 6.44
N LEU A 64 -3.34 -5.52 6.39
CA LEU A 64 -4.17 -6.03 7.48
C LEU A 64 -4.19 -7.56 7.51
N ASP A 65 -4.00 -8.19 6.35
CA ASP A 65 -4.08 -9.64 6.14
C ASP A 65 -5.38 -10.22 6.71
N ASN A 66 -5.25 -11.11 7.70
CA ASN A 66 -6.33 -11.90 8.27
C ASN A 66 -6.94 -11.27 9.54
N TYR A 67 -6.46 -10.10 9.98
CA TYR A 67 -7.04 -9.40 11.13
C TYR A 67 -8.41 -8.84 10.77
N ILE A 68 -9.31 -8.78 11.74
CA ILE A 68 -10.68 -8.29 11.53
C ILE A 68 -10.67 -6.79 11.27
N CYS A 69 -9.80 -6.05 11.97
CA CYS A 69 -9.67 -4.60 11.81
C CYS A 69 -8.28 -4.07 12.19
N PRO A 70 -7.89 -2.88 11.71
CA PRO A 70 -6.58 -2.29 12.02
C PRO A 70 -6.29 -2.14 13.52
N THR A 71 -7.31 -1.85 14.33
CA THR A 71 -7.16 -1.73 15.79
C THR A 71 -6.71 -3.03 16.44
N GLU A 72 -7.20 -4.17 15.95
CA GLU A 72 -6.80 -5.49 16.44
C GLU A 72 -5.31 -5.75 16.17
N LEU A 73 -4.86 -5.47 14.95
CA LEU A 73 -3.45 -5.60 14.56
C LEU A 73 -2.57 -4.68 15.42
N ILE A 74 -2.96 -3.42 15.59
CA ILE A 74 -2.22 -2.46 16.44
C ILE A 74 -2.08 -2.99 17.87
N ASN A 75 -3.17 -3.48 18.47
CA ASN A 75 -3.15 -3.97 19.85
C ASN A 75 -2.27 -5.23 20.02
N ASP A 76 -2.18 -6.07 19.00
CA ASP A 76 -1.31 -7.25 18.98
C ASP A 76 0.17 -6.88 18.76
N TRP A 77 0.45 -5.93 17.87
CA TRP A 77 1.82 -5.56 17.50
C TRP A 77 2.46 -4.54 18.45
N ILE A 78 1.67 -3.63 19.00
CA ILE A 78 2.12 -2.50 19.81
C ILE A 78 1.82 -2.76 21.29
N ASN A 79 2.79 -3.38 21.95
CA ASN A 79 2.80 -3.58 23.41
C ASN A 79 3.82 -2.65 24.11
N PHE A 80 4.11 -1.51 23.50
CA PHE A 80 5.12 -0.55 23.93
C PHE A 80 4.67 0.89 23.65
N THR A 81 5.34 1.86 24.27
CA THR A 81 5.09 3.29 24.00
C THR A 81 5.54 3.65 22.59
N VAL A 82 4.58 4.12 21.77
CA VAL A 82 4.83 4.56 20.40
C VAL A 82 5.58 5.89 20.42
N ASN A 83 6.70 5.94 19.73
CA ASN A 83 7.46 7.15 19.51
C ASN A 83 6.66 8.11 18.61
N PRO A 84 6.56 9.41 18.91
CA PRO A 84 5.84 10.37 18.05
C PRO A 84 6.33 10.39 16.60
N ASN A 85 7.60 10.07 16.36
CA ASN A 85 8.25 10.00 15.05
C ASN A 85 8.03 8.65 14.33
N PHE A 86 7.35 7.70 14.96
CA PHE A 86 7.01 6.41 14.36
C PHE A 86 5.59 6.46 13.77
N ILE A 87 5.52 6.57 12.44
CA ILE A 87 4.26 6.62 11.69
C ILE A 87 3.93 5.19 11.24
N PHE A 88 3.12 4.49 12.02
CA PHE A 88 2.66 3.14 11.67
C PHE A 88 1.28 3.18 11.01
N ARG A 89 1.15 2.66 9.78
CA ARG A 89 -0.10 2.61 9.02
C ARG A 89 -0.36 1.22 8.48
N ILE A 90 -1.64 0.94 8.27
CA ILE A 90 -2.14 -0.37 7.86
C ILE A 90 -3.05 -0.15 6.66
N ALA A 91 -2.79 -0.85 5.55
CA ALA A 91 -3.74 -0.93 4.45
C ALA A 91 -4.85 -1.92 4.83
N VAL A 92 -6.11 -1.48 4.83
CA VAL A 92 -7.23 -2.39 5.13
C VAL A 92 -7.30 -3.47 4.06
N LYS A 93 -7.33 -4.73 4.48
CA LYS A 93 -7.05 -5.91 3.66
C LYS A 93 -5.60 -5.94 3.19
N GLU A 94 -5.32 -5.27 2.08
CA GLU A 94 -4.02 -5.27 1.41
C GLU A 94 -3.83 -3.93 0.69
N VAL A 95 -2.59 -3.57 0.37
CA VAL A 95 -2.24 -2.40 -0.45
C VAL A 95 -2.97 -2.36 -1.79
N GLU A 96 -3.30 -3.50 -2.39
CA GLU A 96 -4.11 -3.58 -3.61
C GLU A 96 -5.48 -2.93 -3.45
N SER A 97 -6.05 -2.91 -2.24
CA SER A 97 -7.32 -2.21 -1.98
C SER A 97 -7.20 -0.70 -2.23
N TRP A 98 -6.04 -0.10 -1.96
CA TRP A 98 -5.78 1.32 -2.23
C TRP A 98 -5.66 1.59 -3.73
N LEU A 99 -5.10 0.65 -4.48
CA LEU A 99 -5.03 0.74 -5.95
C LEU A 99 -6.42 0.61 -6.57
N LEU A 100 -7.24 -0.34 -6.09
CA LEU A 100 -8.62 -0.53 -6.54
C LEU A 100 -9.53 0.67 -6.26
N ALA A 101 -9.18 1.52 -5.28
CA ALA A 101 -9.93 2.71 -4.93
C ALA A 101 -9.91 3.81 -6.01
N ASP A 102 -8.86 3.84 -6.84
CA ASP A 102 -8.83 4.65 -8.06
C ASP A 102 -9.42 3.88 -9.25
N ILE A 103 -10.74 3.72 -9.24
CA ILE A 103 -11.48 3.01 -10.28
C ILE A 103 -11.19 3.62 -11.65
N GLU A 104 -11.21 4.95 -11.75
CA GLU A 104 -11.02 5.66 -13.01
C GLU A 104 -9.63 5.41 -13.59
N GLY A 105 -8.56 5.63 -12.81
CA GLY A 105 -7.19 5.42 -13.27
C GLY A 105 -6.91 3.95 -13.58
N LEU A 106 -7.34 3.03 -12.70
CA LEU A 106 -7.06 1.61 -12.88
C LEU A 106 -7.87 0.99 -14.02
N SER A 107 -9.12 1.45 -14.24
CA SER A 107 -9.94 1.02 -15.39
C SER A 107 -9.33 1.45 -16.72
N GLU A 108 -8.78 2.67 -16.79
CA GLU A 108 -8.07 3.16 -17.98
C GLU A 108 -6.80 2.34 -18.22
N PHE A 109 -6.00 2.12 -17.17
CA PHE A 109 -4.75 1.37 -17.22
C PHE A 109 -4.97 -0.08 -17.68
N LEU A 110 -5.90 -0.79 -17.04
CA LEU A 110 -6.22 -2.18 -17.38
C LEU A 110 -7.05 -2.30 -18.67
N ARG A 111 -7.59 -1.22 -19.23
CA ARG A 111 -8.55 -1.23 -20.36
C ARG A 111 -9.77 -2.11 -20.08
N VAL A 112 -10.32 -1.97 -18.88
CA VAL A 112 -11.51 -2.68 -18.40
C VAL A 112 -12.59 -1.65 -18.07
N SER A 113 -13.87 -1.96 -18.31
CA SER A 113 -14.94 -1.01 -17.98
C SER A 113 -15.00 -0.76 -16.46
N PRO A 114 -15.12 0.51 -16.00
CA PRO A 114 -15.29 0.87 -14.59
C PRO A 114 -16.39 0.11 -13.87
N ASN A 115 -17.44 -0.31 -14.58
CA ASN A 115 -18.58 -1.05 -14.01
C ASN A 115 -18.19 -2.44 -13.45
N ASN A 116 -16.99 -2.95 -13.74
CA ASN A 116 -16.51 -4.21 -13.18
C ASN A 116 -15.81 -4.05 -11.83
N PHE A 117 -15.48 -2.82 -11.45
CA PHE A 117 -14.71 -2.52 -10.26
C PHE A 117 -15.60 -2.47 -9.01
N PRO A 118 -15.07 -2.83 -7.84
CA PRO A 118 -15.81 -2.73 -6.60
C PRO A 118 -15.95 -1.26 -6.19
N LEU A 119 -17.16 -0.84 -5.79
CA LEU A 119 -17.39 0.52 -5.28
C LEU A 119 -16.76 0.74 -3.90
N GLN A 120 -16.56 -0.35 -3.14
CA GLN A 120 -15.99 -0.36 -1.80
C GLN A 120 -14.82 -1.35 -1.77
N PRO A 121 -13.61 -0.96 -2.18
CA PRO A 121 -12.48 -1.88 -2.33
C PRO A 121 -11.99 -2.46 -0.98
N GLU A 122 -12.13 -1.73 0.12
CA GLU A 122 -11.67 -2.17 1.44
C GLU A 122 -12.56 -3.26 2.09
N ILE A 123 -13.76 -3.53 1.53
CA ILE A 123 -14.60 -4.66 1.95
C ILE A 123 -14.42 -5.89 1.06
N GLU A 124 -13.68 -5.77 -0.05
CA GLU A 124 -13.38 -6.93 -0.87
C GLU A 124 -12.59 -7.95 -0.04
N ILE A 125 -13.01 -9.21 -0.12
CA ILE A 125 -12.42 -10.28 0.69
C ILE A 125 -10.95 -10.48 0.34
N ASP A 126 -10.63 -10.37 -0.95
CA ASP A 126 -9.31 -10.61 -1.53
C ASP A 126 -9.06 -9.58 -2.65
N PRO A 127 -8.58 -8.36 -2.30
CA PRO A 127 -8.29 -7.29 -3.25
C PRO A 127 -7.29 -7.70 -4.33
N LYS A 128 -6.24 -8.45 -3.97
CA LYS A 128 -5.24 -8.98 -4.91
C LYS A 128 -5.86 -9.86 -5.98
N ASN A 129 -6.68 -10.84 -5.60
CA ASN A 129 -7.39 -11.69 -6.56
C ASN A 129 -8.44 -10.90 -7.36
N LYS A 130 -9.12 -9.93 -6.74
CA LYS A 130 -10.04 -9.04 -7.46
C LYS A 130 -9.32 -8.30 -8.59
N LEU A 131 -8.11 -7.79 -8.33
CA LEU A 131 -7.25 -7.16 -9.32
C LEU A 131 -6.88 -8.15 -10.43
N ILE A 132 -6.46 -9.37 -10.09
CA ILE A 132 -6.15 -10.43 -11.07
C ILE A 132 -7.37 -10.72 -11.96
N GLN A 133 -8.57 -10.83 -11.39
CA GLN A 133 -9.81 -11.06 -12.15
C GLN A 133 -10.14 -9.91 -13.09
N LEU A 134 -9.89 -8.67 -12.68
CA LEU A 134 -10.01 -7.51 -13.56
C LEU A 134 -8.99 -7.57 -14.69
N ALA A 135 -7.72 -7.84 -14.38
CA ALA A 135 -6.66 -7.97 -15.38
C ALA A 135 -6.95 -9.08 -16.39
N ARG A 136 -7.52 -10.23 -15.98
CA ARG A 136 -7.98 -11.29 -16.90
C ARG A 136 -8.95 -10.79 -17.98
N ARG A 137 -9.77 -9.80 -17.65
CA ARG A 137 -10.75 -9.17 -18.57
C ARG A 137 -10.13 -8.07 -19.44
N SER A 138 -8.87 -7.70 -19.19
CA SER A 138 -8.19 -6.67 -19.96
C SER A 138 -8.18 -7.03 -21.44
N ARG A 139 -8.37 -6.03 -22.30
CA ARG A 139 -8.17 -6.18 -23.75
C ARG A 139 -6.68 -6.24 -24.12
N LEU A 140 -5.80 -5.73 -23.27
CA LEU A 140 -4.37 -5.70 -23.51
C LEU A 140 -3.74 -7.06 -23.15
N ARG A 141 -3.11 -7.67 -24.15
CA ARG A 141 -2.40 -8.96 -23.97
C ARG A 141 -1.31 -8.86 -22.91
N LYS A 142 -0.49 -7.80 -22.95
CA LYS A 142 0.57 -7.54 -21.97
C LYS A 142 0.05 -7.57 -20.53
N ILE A 143 -1.04 -6.86 -20.25
CA ILE A 143 -1.64 -6.83 -18.90
C ILE A 143 -2.04 -8.24 -18.43
N ARG A 144 -2.64 -9.03 -19.31
CA ARG A 144 -3.01 -10.42 -18.97
C ARG A 144 -1.78 -11.28 -18.69
N GLU A 145 -0.77 -11.19 -19.53
CA GLU A 145 0.47 -11.99 -19.39
C GLU A 145 1.30 -11.56 -18.17
N ASP A 146 1.28 -10.28 -17.80
CA ASP A 146 2.06 -9.76 -16.67
C ASP A 146 1.39 -10.04 -15.31
N ILE A 147 0.06 -9.84 -15.20
CA ILE A 147 -0.66 -9.86 -13.92
C ILE A 147 -1.30 -11.21 -13.62
N VAL A 148 -1.76 -11.95 -14.64
CA VAL A 148 -2.53 -13.18 -14.42
C VAL A 148 -1.60 -14.37 -14.20
N PRO A 149 -1.83 -15.21 -13.17
CA PRO A 149 -1.08 -16.44 -12.98
C PRO A 149 -1.08 -17.33 -14.23
N ILE A 150 0.08 -17.91 -14.53
CA ILE A 150 0.28 -18.77 -15.71
C ILE A 150 -0.38 -20.16 -15.50
N ASN A 151 -0.49 -20.60 -14.25
CA ASN A 151 -1.07 -21.88 -13.86
C ASN A 151 -1.56 -21.82 -12.40
N ASP A 152 -2.19 -22.90 -11.94
CA ASP A 152 -2.80 -23.01 -10.61
C ASP A 152 -1.80 -23.04 -9.44
N ASN A 153 -0.50 -23.22 -9.71
CA ASN A 153 0.54 -23.20 -8.67
C ASN A 153 1.05 -21.78 -8.38
N ALA A 154 0.73 -20.80 -9.23
CA ALA A 154 1.12 -19.41 -9.05
C ALA A 154 -0.07 -18.61 -8.50
N THR A 155 0.18 -17.80 -7.47
CA THR A 155 -0.84 -16.90 -6.89
C THR A 155 -0.95 -15.58 -7.66
N ILE A 156 0.13 -15.15 -8.30
CA ILE A 156 0.22 -13.92 -9.10
C ILE A 156 0.87 -14.17 -10.46
N GLY A 157 0.70 -13.23 -11.40
CA GLY A 157 1.38 -13.26 -12.69
C GLY A 157 2.88 -12.95 -12.60
N PRO A 158 3.64 -13.30 -13.65
CA PRO A 158 5.10 -13.24 -13.65
C PRO A 158 5.68 -11.83 -13.47
N ASN A 159 4.94 -10.78 -13.81
CA ASN A 159 5.37 -9.39 -13.68
C ASN A 159 4.30 -8.55 -12.95
N TYR A 160 3.65 -9.15 -11.95
CA TYR A 160 2.57 -8.53 -11.19
C TYR A 160 2.98 -7.18 -10.59
N ASN A 161 4.04 -7.16 -9.77
CA ASN A 161 4.54 -5.94 -9.13
C ASN A 161 4.99 -4.91 -10.16
N GLY A 162 5.79 -5.30 -11.16
CA GLY A 162 6.28 -4.37 -12.18
C GLY A 162 5.14 -3.70 -12.97
N CYS A 163 4.09 -4.45 -13.31
CA CYS A 163 2.92 -3.90 -13.99
C CYS A 163 2.11 -2.95 -13.10
N LEU A 164 1.94 -3.25 -11.81
CA LEU A 164 1.22 -2.36 -10.88
C LEU A 164 2.03 -1.13 -10.49
N ILE A 165 3.35 -1.25 -10.39
CA ILE A 165 4.24 -0.11 -10.21
C ILE A 165 4.14 0.83 -11.42
N GLU A 166 4.03 0.29 -12.64
CA GLU A 166 3.78 1.11 -13.83
C GLU A 166 2.47 1.91 -13.70
N PHE A 167 1.41 1.30 -13.16
CA PHE A 167 0.15 1.98 -12.85
C PHE A 167 0.35 3.09 -11.82
N ILE A 168 0.97 2.79 -10.67
CA ILE A 168 1.25 3.73 -9.59
C ILE A 168 1.96 4.98 -10.11
N VAL A 169 3.03 4.79 -10.89
CA VAL A 169 3.87 5.89 -11.36
C VAL A 169 3.16 6.75 -12.41
N LYS A 170 2.36 6.14 -13.30
CA LYS A 170 1.86 6.83 -14.50
C LYS A 170 0.41 7.30 -14.41
N LYS A 171 -0.42 6.65 -13.58
CA LYS A 171 -1.87 6.75 -13.70
C LYS A 171 -2.61 6.81 -12.37
N TRP A 172 -2.05 6.28 -11.29
CA TRP A 172 -2.74 6.23 -10.00
C TRP A 172 -3.00 7.64 -9.45
N ASP A 173 -4.26 7.92 -9.18
CA ASP A 173 -4.73 9.18 -8.62
C ASP A 173 -5.11 8.98 -7.15
N ILE A 174 -4.20 9.39 -6.26
CA ILE A 174 -4.39 9.30 -4.81
C ILE A 174 -5.64 10.07 -4.37
N GLN A 175 -5.96 11.21 -4.98
CA GLN A 175 -7.11 12.03 -4.56
C GLN A 175 -8.42 11.30 -4.84
N LYS A 176 -8.53 10.56 -5.95
CA LYS A 176 -9.69 9.70 -6.22
C LYS A 176 -9.70 8.48 -5.31
N ALA A 177 -8.55 7.86 -5.09
CA ALA A 177 -8.43 6.69 -4.20
C ALA A 177 -8.88 7.02 -2.77
N MET A 178 -8.49 8.17 -2.22
CA MET A 178 -8.87 8.61 -0.88
C MET A 178 -10.38 8.78 -0.68
N GLN A 179 -11.15 8.98 -1.75
CA GLN A 179 -12.62 9.09 -1.66
C GLN A 179 -13.28 7.72 -1.39
N ARG A 180 -12.58 6.62 -1.69
CA ARG A 180 -13.11 5.25 -1.59
C ARG A 180 -12.31 4.35 -0.65
N SER A 181 -11.18 4.83 -0.13
CA SER A 181 -10.35 4.14 0.86
C SER A 181 -10.17 4.99 2.11
N SER A 182 -10.81 4.54 3.19
CA SER A 182 -10.74 5.21 4.49
C SER A 182 -9.36 5.07 5.14
N SER A 183 -8.69 3.92 4.93
CA SER A 183 -7.36 3.69 5.48
C SER A 183 -6.27 4.49 4.75
N LEU A 184 -6.38 4.66 3.43
CA LEU A 184 -5.51 5.57 2.67
C LEU A 184 -5.71 7.03 3.09
N LEU A 185 -6.97 7.49 3.20
CA LEU A 185 -7.29 8.83 3.67
C LEU A 185 -6.69 9.10 5.07
N SER A 186 -6.80 8.13 5.99
CA SER A 186 -6.20 8.20 7.33
C SER A 186 -4.67 8.25 7.29
N ALA A 187 -4.03 7.49 6.40
CA ALA A 187 -2.58 7.53 6.20
C ALA A 187 -2.13 8.91 5.70
N ILE A 188 -2.79 9.45 4.68
CA ILE A 188 -2.50 10.78 4.12
C ILE A 188 -2.71 11.88 5.17
N ASN A 189 -3.82 11.84 5.92
CA ASN A 189 -4.09 12.82 6.96
C ASN A 189 -3.01 12.83 8.05
N LYS A 190 -2.51 11.64 8.44
CA LYS A 190 -1.42 11.56 9.40
C LYS A 190 -0.13 12.15 8.88
N LEU A 191 0.24 11.84 7.64
CA LEU A 191 1.44 12.39 7.01
C LEU A 191 1.32 13.91 6.83
N ASN A 192 0.12 14.40 6.53
CA ASN A 192 -0.15 15.83 6.44
C ASN A 192 0.06 16.54 7.79
N GLN A 193 -0.48 15.97 8.87
CA GLN A 193 -0.36 16.50 10.23
C GLN A 193 1.00 16.26 10.87
N PHE A 194 1.81 15.35 10.34
CA PHE A 194 3.09 14.98 10.95
C PHE A 194 4.08 16.14 10.94
N THR A 195 4.59 16.47 12.11
CA THR A 195 5.71 17.39 12.34
C THR A 195 6.67 16.70 13.28
N ILE A 196 7.97 17.01 13.16
CA ILE A 196 8.95 16.58 14.16
C ILE A 196 8.63 17.34 15.47
N PRO A 197 8.51 16.65 16.62
CA PRO A 197 8.33 17.27 17.93
C PRO A 197 9.45 18.24 18.31
#